data_AF-G0P7I7-F1
#
_entry.id   AF-G0P7I7-F1
#
_cell.length_a   1.000
_cell.length_b   1.000
_cell.length_c   1.000
_cell.angle_alpha   90.00
_cell.angle_beta   90.00
_cell.angle_gamma   90.00
#
_symmetry.space_group_name_H-M   'P 1'
#
loop_
_entity.id
_entity.type
_entity.pdbx_description
1 polymer ?
#
loop_
_entity_poly.entity_id
_entity_poly.type
_entity_poly.pdbx_seq_one_letter_code
_entity_poly.pdbx_strand_id
1 'polypeptide(L)'
;MKQKKVSIDNMMSIFWTMDVTSKNGHRILETMHEQAVLTCENLFKNPEIIEELRSREYDVALAEPLMTCGLALFRHLNIHKVIMTSSCVNYDILIPAIGRTRGD
;
A
#
# COMPACT_ATOMS: atom_id res chain seq x y z
N MET A 1 5.25 23.84 -0.98
CA MET A 1 5.77 22.79 -0.07
C MET A 1 7.29 22.81 -0.11
N LYS A 2 7.99 22.93 1.02
CA LYS A 2 9.47 22.86 1.03
C LYS A 2 9.89 21.40 0.79
N GLN A 3 10.70 21.15 -0.24
CA GLN A 3 11.25 19.81 -0.46
C GLN A 3 12.30 19.52 0.62
N LYS A 4 12.04 18.51 1.46
CA LYS A 4 12.98 18.00 2.46
C LYS A 4 13.83 16.94 1.79
N LYS A 5 15.14 17.16 1.69
CA LYS A 5 16.07 16.17 1.12
C LYS A 5 16.22 15.02 2.11
N VAL A 6 15.57 13.89 1.84
CA VAL A 6 15.70 12.67 2.63
C VAL A 6 16.72 11.77 1.93
N SER A 7 17.80 11.41 2.62
CA SER A 7 18.78 10.43 2.10
C SER A 7 18.24 9.03 2.36
N ILE A 8 18.16 8.22 1.30
CA ILE A 8 17.66 6.84 1.36
C ILE A 8 18.55 5.99 2.29
N ASP A 9 19.86 6.21 2.30
CA ASP A 9 20.79 5.41 3.12
C ASP A 9 20.53 5.55 4.62
N ASN A 10 20.22 6.76 5.08
CA ASN A 10 19.90 7.02 6.49
C ASN A 10 18.54 6.42 6.89
N MET A 11 17.61 6.26 5.95
CA MET A 11 16.31 5.66 6.20
C MET A 11 16.41 4.13 6.18
N MET A 12 17.14 3.57 5.21
CA MET A 12 17.31 2.13 5.05
C MET A 12 18.14 1.52 6.19
N SER A 13 19.13 2.24 6.73
CA SER A 13 19.91 1.75 7.88
C SER A 13 19.05 1.49 9.13
N ILE A 14 17.94 2.22 9.30
CA ILE A 14 16.99 2.00 10.38
C ILE A 14 16.33 0.62 10.26
N PHE A 15 15.96 0.18 9.05
CA PHE A 15 15.40 -1.15 8.84
C PHE A 15 16.39 -2.26 9.20
N TRP A 16 17.69 -2.03 9.00
CA TRP A 16 18.73 -3.03 9.25
C TRP A 16 19.24 -3.08 10.69
N THR A 17 19.16 -1.96 11.42
CA THR A 17 19.80 -1.82 12.75
C THR A 17 18.80 -1.67 13.90
N MET A 18 17.51 -1.50 13.61
CA MET A 18 16.48 -1.37 14.63
C MET A 18 16.08 -2.72 15.21
N ASP A 19 16.23 -2.87 16.52
CA ASP A 19 15.58 -3.96 17.27
C ASP A 19 14.07 -3.72 17.33
N VAL A 20 13.30 -4.62 16.72
CA VAL A 20 11.84 -4.54 16.67
C VAL A 20 11.25 -5.02 17.99
N THR A 21 10.58 -4.12 18.69
CA THR A 21 9.82 -4.38 19.91
C THR A 21 8.37 -3.93 19.72
N SER A 22 7.47 -4.37 20.59
CA SER A 22 6.06 -3.92 20.57
C SER A 22 5.89 -2.40 20.72
N LYS A 23 6.90 -1.70 21.26
CA LYS A 23 6.86 -0.24 21.46
C LYS A 23 7.31 0.57 20.24
N ASN A 24 8.25 0.06 19.45
CA ASN A 24 8.89 0.80 18.36
C ASN A 24 8.64 0.21 16.96
N GLY A 25 8.04 -0.98 16.85
CA GLY A 25 7.85 -1.64 15.56
C GLY A 25 7.03 -0.83 14.54
N HIS A 26 6.09 0.01 15.00
CA HIS A 26 5.32 0.91 14.12
C HIS A 26 6.19 1.93 13.37
N ARG A 27 7.33 2.34 13.96
CA ARG A 27 8.22 3.37 13.41
C ARG A 27 8.92 2.91 12.13
N ILE A 28 9.05 1.60 11.95
CA ILE A 28 9.71 1.00 10.78
C ILE A 28 8.95 1.35 9.50
N LEU A 29 7.62 1.38 9.55
CA LEU A 29 6.77 1.65 8.39
C LEU A 29 6.11 3.03 8.42
N GLU A 30 6.39 3.85 9.44
CA GLU A 30 5.75 5.16 9.64
C GLU A 30 5.96 6.09 8.43
N THR A 31 7.20 6.25 7.96
CA THR A 31 7.48 7.08 6.78
C THR A 31 6.84 6.52 5.51
N MET A 32 6.81 5.19 5.36
CA MET A 32 6.15 4.56 4.21
C MET A 32 4.63 4.79 4.25
N HIS A 33 4.04 4.74 5.44
CA HIS A 33 2.62 5.01 5.66
C HIS A 33 2.27 6.46 5.34
N GLU A 34 3.03 7.44 5.84
CA GLU A 34 2.84 8.85 5.53
C GLU A 34 2.91 9.11 4.02
N GLN A 35 3.90 8.52 3.34
CA GLN A 35 4.03 8.63 1.90
C GLN A 35 2.86 7.98 1.15
N ALA A 36 2.38 6.83 1.62
CA ALA A 36 1.23 6.16 1.04
C ALA A 36 -0.04 7.02 1.17
N VAL A 37 -0.29 7.61 2.34
CA VAL A 37 -1.42 8.54 2.55
C VAL A 37 -1.33 9.75 1.63
N LEU A 38 -0.18 10.41 1.54
CA LEU A 38 0.03 11.56 0.65
C LEU A 38 -0.18 11.18 -0.83
N THR A 39 0.29 10.01 -1.23
CA THR A 39 0.11 9.48 -2.59
C THR A 39 -1.38 9.27 -2.89
N CYS A 40 -2.10 8.66 -1.95
CA CYS A 40 -3.54 8.45 -2.05
C CYS A 40 -4.31 9.77 -2.16
N GLU A 41 -4.03 10.74 -1.31
CA GLU A 41 -4.67 12.05 -1.40
C GLU A 41 -4.46 12.72 -2.76
N ASN A 42 -3.23 12.70 -3.26
CA ASN A 42 -2.90 13.32 -4.55
C ASN A 42 -3.55 12.60 -5.72
N LEU A 43 -3.65 11.27 -5.66
CA LEU A 43 -4.34 10.46 -6.66
C LEU A 43 -5.82 10.82 -6.75
N PHE A 44 -6.54 10.83 -5.62
CA PHE A 44 -7.98 11.14 -5.62
C PHE A 44 -8.31 12.61 -5.90
N LYS A 45 -7.36 13.53 -5.68
CA LYS A 45 -7.50 14.94 -6.08
C LYS A 45 -7.25 15.17 -7.58
N ASN A 46 -6.73 14.18 -8.30
CA ASN A 46 -6.44 14.29 -9.72
C ASN A 46 -7.47 13.52 -10.57
N PRO A 47 -8.55 14.19 -11.04
CA PRO A 47 -9.60 13.52 -11.82
C PRO A 47 -9.11 13.01 -13.18
N GLU A 48 -8.10 13.64 -13.77
CA GLU A 48 -7.56 13.22 -15.08
C GLU A 48 -6.99 11.81 -15.01
N ILE A 49 -6.23 11.50 -13.95
CA ILE A 49 -5.67 10.16 -13.73
C ILE A 49 -6.80 9.14 -13.47
N ILE A 50 -7.83 9.51 -12.71
CA ILE A 50 -8.95 8.61 -12.42
C ILE A 50 -9.71 8.26 -13.70
N GLU A 51 -10.00 9.24 -14.55
CA GLU A 51 -10.67 8.99 -15.83
C GLU A 51 -9.78 8.20 -16.81
N GLU A 52 -8.46 8.46 -16.82
CA GLU A 52 -7.52 7.64 -17.60
C GLU A 52 -7.55 6.18 -17.13
N LEU A 53 -7.49 5.93 -15.82
CA LEU A 53 -7.55 4.58 -15.26
C LEU A 53 -8.89 3.90 -15.57
N ARG A 54 -10.00 4.65 -15.54
CA ARG A 54 -11.33 4.13 -15.90
C ARG A 54 -11.41 3.77 -17.39
N SER A 55 -10.82 4.57 -18.26
CA SER A 55 -10.85 4.36 -19.73
C SER A 55 -10.15 3.09 -20.19
N ARG A 56 -9.29 2.51 -19.34
CA ARG A 56 -8.52 1.30 -19.65
C ARG A 56 -9.27 0.00 -19.36
N GLU A 57 -10.44 0.06 -18.72
CA GLU A 57 -11.36 -1.07 -18.52
C GLU A 57 -10.69 -2.33 -17.93
N TYR A 58 -9.93 -2.16 -16.84
CA TYR A 58 -9.22 -3.27 -16.20
C TYR A 58 -10.17 -4.35 -15.64
N ASP A 59 -9.91 -5.61 -15.97
CA ASP A 59 -10.68 -6.76 -15.47
C ASP A 59 -10.31 -7.18 -14.04
N VAL A 60 -9.04 -6.97 -13.65
CA VAL A 60 -8.46 -7.46 -12.40
C VAL A 60 -7.53 -6.42 -11.83
N ALA A 61 -7.57 -6.23 -10.52
CA ALA A 61 -6.64 -5.39 -9.78
C ALA A 61 -5.72 -6.21 -8.88
N LEU A 62 -4.47 -5.77 -8.76
CA LEU A 62 -3.49 -6.33 -7.84
C LEU A 62 -3.26 -5.32 -6.70
N ALA A 63 -3.45 -5.76 -5.45
CA ALA A 63 -3.25 -4.95 -4.26
C ALA A 63 -2.07 -5.49 -3.45
N GLU A 64 -1.22 -4.62 -2.92
CA GLU A 64 -0.25 -4.97 -1.87
C GLU A 64 -0.75 -4.37 -0.54
N PRO A 65 -0.70 -5.10 0.60
CA PRO A 65 -1.18 -4.65 1.91
C PRO A 65 -0.52 -3.36 2.43
N LEU A 66 0.59 -2.91 1.85
CA LEU A 66 1.22 -1.62 2.16
C LEU A 66 0.60 -0.42 1.42
N MET A 67 -0.30 -0.65 0.45
CA MET A 67 -1.02 0.41 -0.25
C MET A 67 -2.33 0.75 0.45
N THR A 68 -2.35 1.87 1.17
CA THR A 68 -3.47 2.29 2.03
C THR A 68 -4.80 2.54 1.30
N CYS A 69 -4.80 2.95 0.03
CA CYS A 69 -6.04 3.27 -0.71
C CYS A 69 -6.32 2.41 -1.94
N GLY A 70 -5.48 1.41 -2.23
CA GLY A 70 -5.63 0.60 -3.46
C GLY A 70 -7.01 -0.04 -3.57
N LEU A 71 -7.50 -0.65 -2.49
CA LEU A 71 -8.84 -1.27 -2.45
C LEU A 71 -9.97 -0.25 -2.68
N ALA A 72 -9.85 0.95 -2.13
CA ALA A 72 -10.83 2.01 -2.31
C ALA A 72 -10.84 2.51 -3.77
N LEU A 73 -9.65 2.65 -4.38
CA LEU A 73 -9.50 3.03 -5.78
C LEU A 73 -10.15 1.99 -6.70
N PHE A 74 -9.87 0.69 -6.50
CA PHE A 74 -10.43 -0.37 -7.34
C PHE A 74 -11.95 -0.42 -7.25
N ARG A 75 -12.50 -0.24 -6.05
CA ARG A 75 -13.95 -0.10 -5.87
C ARG A 75 -14.50 1.13 -6.59
N HIS A 76 -13.80 2.26 -6.56
CA HIS A 76 -14.20 3.47 -7.28
C HIS A 76 -14.14 3.33 -8.80
N LEU A 77 -13.26 2.45 -9.31
CA LEU A 77 -13.14 2.10 -10.73
C LEU A 77 -14.07 0.94 -11.16
N ASN A 78 -14.94 0.44 -10.27
CA ASN A 78 -15.79 -0.73 -10.49
C ASN A 78 -15.03 -2.04 -10.79
N ILE A 79 -13.80 -2.19 -10.29
CA ILE A 79 -13.02 -3.42 -10.40
C ILE A 79 -13.30 -4.29 -9.17
N HIS A 80 -14.02 -5.39 -9.39
CA HIS A 80 -14.44 -6.30 -8.30
C HIS A 80 -13.49 -7.48 -8.09
N LYS A 81 -12.72 -7.86 -9.11
CA LYS A 81 -11.73 -8.95 -9.02
C LYS A 81 -10.43 -8.36 -8.52
N VAL A 82 -10.15 -8.53 -7.23
CA VAL A 82 -8.93 -8.02 -6.59
C VAL A 82 -8.13 -9.19 -6.04
N ILE A 83 -6.85 -9.26 -6.40
CA ILE A 83 -5.89 -10.22 -5.86
C ILE A 83 -4.99 -9.47 -4.89
N MET A 84 -4.97 -9.91 -3.63
CA MET A 84 -3.99 -9.43 -2.67
C MET A 84 -2.69 -10.18 -2.87
N THR A 85 -1.63 -9.47 -3.24
CA THR A 85 -0.28 -9.98 -3.38
C THR A 85 0.55 -9.41 -2.23
N SER A 86 1.32 -10.22 -1.52
CA SER A 86 2.28 -9.69 -0.56
C SER A 86 3.65 -10.29 -0.73
N SER A 87 4.66 -9.43 -0.70
CA SER A 87 6.07 -9.81 -0.55
C SER A 87 6.51 -9.90 0.92
N CYS A 88 5.63 -9.51 1.85
CA CYS A 88 5.91 -9.46 3.28
C CYS A 88 5.47 -10.77 3.95
N VAL A 89 6.43 -11.65 4.25
CA VAL A 89 6.20 -12.96 4.92
C VAL A 89 5.41 -12.86 6.24
N ASN A 90 5.48 -11.70 6.89
CA ASN A 90 4.78 -11.39 8.13
C ASN A 90 3.25 -11.20 7.95
N TYR A 91 2.74 -11.09 6.72
CA TYR A 91 1.29 -11.08 6.46
C TYR A 91 0.70 -12.48 6.27
N ASP A 92 1.53 -13.53 6.09
CA ASP A 92 1.06 -14.91 5.91
C ASP A 92 0.20 -15.39 7.10
N ILE A 93 0.50 -14.90 8.31
CA ILE A 93 -0.28 -15.21 9.51
C ILE A 93 -1.68 -14.56 9.51
N LEU A 94 -1.85 -13.46 8.77
CA LEU A 94 -3.12 -12.75 8.67
C LEU A 94 -3.99 -13.28 7.52
N ILE A 95 -3.41 -13.95 6.52
CA ILE A 95 -4.12 -14.54 5.37
C ILE A 95 -5.32 -15.42 5.80
N PRO A 96 -5.24 -16.29 6.82
CA PRO A 96 -6.40 -17.06 7.27
C PRO A 96 -7.51 -16.18 7.88
N ALA A 97 -7.16 -15.10 8.56
CA ALA A 97 -8.09 -14.22 9.27
C ALA A 97 -8.85 -13.28 8.33
N ILE A 98 -8.23 -12.86 7.22
CA ILE A 98 -8.87 -12.01 6.19
C ILE A 98 -9.73 -12.82 5.20
N GLY A 99 -9.83 -14.13 5.41
CA GLY A 99 -10.56 -15.06 4.56
C GLY A 99 -9.70 -15.47 3.37
N ARG A 100 -9.26 -16.74 3.35
CA ARG A 100 -8.76 -17.35 2.11
C ARG A 100 -9.87 -17.24 1.06
N THR A 101 -9.55 -16.77 -0.14
CA THR A 101 -10.27 -17.24 -1.32
C THR A 101 -10.03 -18.76 -1.37
N ARG A 102 -11.03 -19.56 -0.99
CA ARG A 102 -11.00 -21.01 -1.21
C ARG A 102 -10.75 -21.21 -2.70
N GLY A 103 -9.57 -21.71 -3.03
CA GLY A 103 -9.31 -22.33 -4.32
C GLY A 103 -9.79 -23.78 -4.25
N ASP A 104 -11.09 -23.96 -4.04
CA ASP A 104 -11.80 -25.24 -4.09
C ASP A 104 -13.12 -25.01 -4.85
#